data_AF-A0A7S3HAC3-F1
#
_entry.id   AF-A0A7S3HAC3-F1
#
_cell.length_a   1.000
_cell.length_b   1.000
_cell.length_c   1.000
_cell.angle_alpha   90.00
_cell.angle_beta   90.00
_cell.angle_gamma   90.00
#
_symmetry.space_group_name_H-M   'P 1'
#
loop_
_entity.id
_entity.type
_entity.pdbx_description
1 polymer ?
#
loop_
_entity_poly.entity_id
_entity_poly.type
_entity_poly.pdbx_seq_one_letter_code
_entity_poly.pdbx_strand_id
1 'polypeptide(L)'
;MSAPSTNMTAKLLKYAKMQTMFPESVIRQKMSVDGFTTSEIDSFLGSAPEMPVPTNHTSTFPTAKLEKYTKMRVILPENAVRQRMAADGFSTEMYDKFFASAPSETSAIVVETIRVADVHFKKYMKMKSLFPECVLRQKMSVDGFSSSEIDAFLINGPPSGSTPPLCRPVSATRLVKYAKMKAMLPEAAVRQKMTVDGCSPTSIDTFLASEPASSSAGPMTKALFSASHAASQRSAKYAKMQKLLPEGAVRQRMLADGVDSAAIDAFFAADLGTNLQSLVLTPRVDANRLSKYVTMLKVFPEMVVRQKMVVDGFEAGYIEHFLATTASTTMDICVPTVNTRYARYVKMAAMFPIEVVRQKMTVDGFTVTEIAYFLAYGTPLQEFHVPEKAKSVPMKQRAKYVKMRSMLPDGAVRQKMCVDGWTSETIDAFFVDTPAPHPDHRGSGQNRSKRAREEGEEGSGYMDGDKRFRALGAALF
;
A
#
# COMPACT_ATOMS: atom_id res chain seq x y z
N MET A 1 -3.99 -59.80 -2.55
CA MET A 1 -4.05 -58.93 -1.35
C MET A 1 -2.68 -58.30 -1.16
N SER A 2 -2.51 -57.05 -1.59
CA SER A 2 -1.23 -56.34 -1.43
C SER A 2 -1.09 -55.88 0.02
N ALA A 3 0.04 -56.20 0.65
CA ALA A 3 0.34 -55.75 2.00
C ALA A 3 0.37 -54.21 2.06
N PRO A 4 -0.27 -53.58 3.05
CA PRO A 4 -0.25 -52.14 3.20
C PRO A 4 1.19 -51.65 3.43
N SER A 5 1.58 -50.60 2.71
CA SER A 5 2.90 -49.98 2.81
C SER A 5 3.17 -49.52 4.24
N THR A 6 4.20 -50.09 4.87
CA THR A 6 4.68 -49.75 6.23
C THR A 6 5.04 -48.27 6.40
N ASN A 7 5.16 -47.51 5.31
CA ASN A 7 5.47 -46.08 5.35
C ASN A 7 4.26 -45.22 5.73
N MET A 8 3.02 -45.69 5.49
CA MET A 8 1.80 -44.95 5.81
C MET A 8 1.52 -44.89 7.32
N THR A 9 1.80 -45.96 8.05
CA THR A 9 1.56 -46.04 9.50
C THR A 9 2.45 -45.09 10.29
N ALA A 10 3.70 -44.90 9.89
CA ALA A 10 4.62 -43.97 10.54
C ALA A 10 4.18 -42.50 10.38
N LYS A 11 3.62 -42.14 9.21
CA LYS A 11 3.10 -40.79 8.98
C LYS A 11 1.84 -40.50 9.79
N LEU A 12 0.92 -41.46 9.91
CA LEU A 12 -0.32 -41.29 10.69
C LEU A 12 -0.05 -41.09 12.19
N LEU A 13 0.94 -41.79 12.77
CA LEU A 13 1.37 -41.59 14.16
C LEU A 13 1.84 -40.16 14.45
N LYS A 14 2.50 -39.51 13.49
CA LYS A 14 2.92 -38.10 13.61
C LYS A 14 1.71 -37.17 13.73
N TYR A 15 0.65 -37.40 12.96
CA TYR A 15 -0.55 -36.58 12.99
C TYR A 15 -1.40 -36.81 14.24
N ALA A 16 -1.41 -38.04 14.78
CA ALA A 16 -2.08 -38.32 16.05
C ALA A 16 -1.47 -37.50 17.20
N LYS A 17 -0.15 -37.33 17.20
CA LYS A 17 0.54 -36.45 18.16
C LYS A 17 0.27 -34.96 17.90
N MET A 18 0.01 -34.56 16.66
CA MET A 18 -0.36 -33.17 16.35
C MET A 18 -1.80 -32.85 16.73
N GLN A 19 -2.70 -33.83 16.73
CA GLN A 19 -4.11 -33.68 17.12
C GLN A 19 -4.31 -33.22 18.55
N THR A 20 -3.33 -33.47 19.43
CA THR A 20 -3.38 -32.99 20.83
C THR A 20 -2.92 -31.54 21.00
N MET A 21 -2.25 -30.95 20.00
CA MET A 21 -1.61 -29.63 20.12
C MET A 21 -2.11 -28.59 19.10
N PHE A 22 -2.75 -29.02 18.01
CA PHE A 22 -3.16 -28.12 16.92
C PHE A 22 -4.65 -28.29 16.60
N PRO A 23 -5.33 -27.21 16.20
CA PRO A 23 -6.71 -27.30 15.72
C PRO A 23 -6.80 -28.14 14.45
N GLU A 24 -7.95 -28.81 14.26
CA GLU A 24 -8.19 -29.77 13.18
C GLU A 24 -7.90 -29.20 11.79
N SER A 25 -8.21 -27.93 11.56
CA SER A 25 -7.96 -27.24 10.28
C SER A 25 -6.48 -27.22 9.89
N VAL A 26 -5.58 -27.05 10.85
CA VAL A 26 -4.11 -27.04 10.63
C VAL A 26 -3.61 -28.45 10.28
N ILE A 27 -4.22 -29.47 10.87
CA ILE A 27 -3.87 -30.88 10.65
C ILE A 27 -4.34 -31.32 9.27
N ARG A 28 -5.57 -30.97 8.88
CA ARG A 28 -6.12 -31.20 7.53
C ARG A 28 -5.21 -30.62 6.45
N GLN A 29 -4.80 -29.36 6.62
CA GLN A 29 -3.88 -28.70 5.69
C GLN A 29 -2.53 -29.41 5.63
N LYS A 30 -1.96 -29.79 6.79
CA LYS A 30 -0.65 -30.44 6.83
C LYS A 30 -0.67 -31.85 6.25
N MET A 31 -1.75 -32.60 6.41
CA MET A 31 -1.93 -33.91 5.76
C MET A 31 -2.10 -33.77 4.25
N SER A 32 -2.86 -32.76 3.79
CA SER A 32 -2.98 -32.47 2.36
C SER A 32 -1.63 -32.14 1.71
N VAL A 33 -0.78 -31.35 2.38
CA VAL A 33 0.58 -31.03 1.89
C VAL A 33 1.49 -32.25 1.84
N ASP A 34 1.38 -33.17 2.79
CA ASP A 34 2.20 -34.40 2.82
C ASP A 34 1.63 -35.52 1.91
N GLY A 35 0.59 -35.20 1.12
CA GLY A 35 0.07 -36.01 0.02
C GLY A 35 -1.09 -36.94 0.37
N PHE A 36 -1.75 -36.74 1.51
CA PHE A 36 -2.94 -37.53 1.87
C PHE A 36 -4.15 -37.07 1.05
N THR A 37 -4.95 -38.03 0.61
CA THR A 37 -6.24 -37.78 -0.03
C THR A 37 -7.26 -37.27 0.98
N THR A 38 -8.25 -36.51 0.53
CA THR A 38 -9.33 -36.00 1.40
C THR A 38 -10.04 -37.12 2.17
N SER A 39 -10.27 -38.27 1.53
CA SER A 39 -10.89 -39.44 2.17
C SER A 39 -10.01 -40.07 3.26
N GLU A 40 -8.69 -40.11 3.10
CA GLU A 40 -7.77 -40.57 4.15
C GLU A 40 -7.72 -39.59 5.32
N ILE A 41 -7.80 -38.28 5.04
CA ILE A 41 -7.86 -37.23 6.07
C ILE A 41 -9.16 -37.33 6.86
N ASP A 42 -10.29 -37.49 6.18
CA ASP A 42 -11.61 -37.62 6.81
C ASP A 42 -11.73 -38.92 7.60
N SER A 43 -11.18 -40.02 7.08
CA SER A 43 -11.12 -41.28 7.82
C SER A 43 -10.25 -41.14 9.07
N PHE A 44 -9.07 -40.53 8.97
CA PHE A 44 -8.18 -40.34 10.11
C PHE A 44 -8.80 -39.45 11.21
N LEU A 45 -9.45 -38.34 10.84
CA LEU A 45 -10.04 -37.40 11.78
C LEU A 45 -11.41 -37.87 12.31
N GLY A 46 -12.16 -38.64 11.51
CA GLY A 46 -13.44 -39.22 11.89
C GLY A 46 -13.34 -40.51 12.70
N SER A 47 -12.15 -41.15 12.77
CA SER A 47 -11.92 -42.38 13.53
C SER A 47 -11.66 -42.16 15.02
N ALA A 48 -11.81 -40.93 15.53
CA ALA A 48 -11.73 -40.71 16.97
C ALA A 48 -12.79 -41.59 17.65
N PRO A 49 -12.41 -42.49 18.58
CA PRO A 49 -13.39 -43.31 19.30
C PRO A 49 -14.39 -42.35 19.94
N GLU A 50 -15.67 -42.51 19.61
CA GLU A 50 -16.78 -41.81 20.25
C GLU A 50 -16.64 -42.02 21.76
N MET A 51 -16.01 -41.05 22.41
CA MET A 51 -16.11 -40.92 23.85
C MET A 51 -17.58 -40.63 24.14
N PRO A 52 -18.19 -41.31 25.14
CA PRO A 52 -19.60 -41.21 25.42
C PRO A 52 -19.98 -39.74 25.61
N VAL A 53 -20.85 -39.26 24.73
CA VAL A 53 -21.42 -37.92 24.77
C VAL A 53 -22.06 -37.72 26.14
N PRO A 54 -21.56 -36.81 27.00
CA PRO A 54 -22.26 -36.47 28.22
C PRO A 54 -23.52 -35.71 27.82
N THR A 55 -24.66 -36.38 27.95
CA THR A 55 -25.98 -35.80 27.83
C THR A 55 -26.15 -34.65 28.83
N ASN A 56 -26.53 -33.48 28.32
CA ASN A 56 -27.20 -32.39 29.02
C ASN A 56 -26.51 -31.83 30.27
N HIS A 57 -25.49 -30.99 30.06
CA HIS A 57 -25.23 -29.89 30.97
C HIS A 57 -26.03 -28.68 30.49
N THR A 58 -27.14 -28.37 31.16
CA THR A 58 -27.77 -27.06 31.13
C THR A 58 -26.69 -26.05 31.53
N SER A 59 -26.01 -25.47 30.54
CA SER A 59 -24.91 -24.53 30.73
C SER A 59 -25.48 -23.27 31.38
N THR A 60 -25.37 -23.22 32.70
CA THR A 60 -25.61 -22.01 33.49
C THR A 60 -24.60 -20.97 33.01
N PHE A 61 -25.11 -20.00 32.25
CA PHE A 61 -24.35 -18.88 31.72
C PHE A 61 -23.54 -18.23 32.86
N PRO A 62 -22.21 -18.07 32.74
CA PRO A 62 -21.43 -17.34 33.73
C PRO A 62 -21.78 -15.85 33.63
N THR A 63 -22.82 -15.44 34.35
CA THR A 63 -23.40 -14.08 34.37
C THR A 63 -22.35 -13.01 34.68
N ALA A 64 -21.37 -13.31 35.54
CA ALA A 64 -20.28 -12.41 35.90
C ALA A 64 -19.41 -11.97 34.71
N LYS A 65 -19.22 -12.82 33.69
CA LYS A 65 -18.44 -12.44 32.50
C LYS A 65 -19.25 -11.54 31.56
N LEU A 66 -20.58 -11.66 31.53
CA LEU A 66 -21.46 -10.85 30.68
C LEU A 66 -21.55 -9.38 31.13
N GLU A 67 -21.44 -9.10 32.43
CA GLU A 67 -21.48 -7.73 32.95
C GLU A 67 -20.35 -6.84 32.37
N LYS A 68 -19.16 -7.43 32.16
CA LYS A 68 -18.02 -6.76 31.53
C LYS A 68 -18.37 -6.26 30.12
N TYR A 69 -19.01 -7.10 29.31
CA TYR A 69 -19.40 -6.73 27.94
C TYR A 69 -20.59 -5.78 27.92
N THR A 70 -21.45 -5.82 28.93
CA THR A 70 -22.54 -4.86 29.09
C THR A 70 -22.00 -3.44 29.27
N LYS A 71 -20.94 -3.27 30.10
CA LYS A 71 -20.23 -1.99 30.22
C LYS A 71 -19.50 -1.58 28.94
N MET A 72 -18.83 -2.53 28.28
CA MET A 72 -18.13 -2.24 27.02
C MET A 72 -19.08 -1.85 25.89
N ARG A 73 -20.30 -2.41 25.85
CA ARG A 73 -21.34 -2.06 24.87
C ARG A 73 -21.76 -0.59 24.95
N VAL A 74 -21.59 0.07 26.09
CA VAL A 74 -21.88 1.50 26.26
C VAL A 74 -20.79 2.38 25.63
N ILE A 75 -19.55 1.91 25.57
CA ILE A 75 -18.37 2.73 25.23
C ILE A 75 -17.77 2.37 23.86
N LEU A 76 -17.93 1.11 23.43
CA LEU A 76 -17.30 0.57 22.24
C LEU A 76 -18.34 0.19 21.18
N PRO A 77 -18.02 0.33 19.88
CA PRO A 77 -18.92 -0.10 18.82
C PRO A 77 -19.14 -1.62 18.87
N GLU A 78 -20.33 -2.06 18.45
CA GLU A 78 -20.79 -3.45 18.54
C GLU A 78 -19.76 -4.45 18.01
N ASN A 79 -19.15 -4.16 16.86
CA ASN A 79 -18.13 -5.02 16.24
C ASN A 79 -16.90 -5.22 17.13
N ALA A 80 -16.46 -4.18 17.86
CA ALA A 80 -15.32 -4.29 18.77
C ALA A 80 -15.67 -5.15 19.99
N VAL A 81 -16.91 -5.06 20.48
CA VAL A 81 -17.40 -5.88 21.58
C VAL A 81 -17.53 -7.35 21.15
N ARG A 82 -18.05 -7.61 19.94
CA ARG A 82 -18.11 -8.97 19.34
C ARG A 82 -16.71 -9.59 19.22
N GLN A 83 -15.71 -8.84 18.74
CA GLN A 83 -14.33 -9.31 18.64
C GLN A 83 -13.74 -9.64 20.02
N ARG A 84 -14.00 -8.81 21.04
CA ARG A 84 -13.58 -9.07 22.42
C ARG A 84 -14.25 -10.32 23.02
N MET A 85 -15.54 -10.53 22.76
CA MET A 85 -16.26 -11.74 23.17
C MET A 85 -15.69 -12.99 22.48
N ALA A 86 -15.43 -12.92 21.16
CA ALA A 86 -14.81 -14.02 20.43
C ALA A 86 -13.40 -14.35 20.95
N ALA A 87 -12.58 -13.33 21.24
CA ALA A 87 -11.24 -13.51 21.81
C ALA A 87 -11.26 -14.16 23.20
N ASP A 88 -12.29 -13.86 24.00
CA ASP A 88 -12.48 -14.45 25.34
C ASP A 88 -13.22 -15.82 25.28
N GLY A 89 -13.41 -16.38 24.07
CA GLY A 89 -13.89 -17.75 23.84
C GLY A 89 -15.41 -17.91 23.76
N PHE A 90 -16.16 -16.83 23.59
CA PHE A 90 -17.61 -16.90 23.42
C PHE A 90 -17.98 -17.41 22.02
N SER A 91 -18.93 -18.33 21.93
CA SER A 91 -19.44 -18.82 20.64
C SER A 91 -20.26 -17.74 19.91
N THR A 92 -20.39 -17.90 18.60
CA THR A 92 -21.15 -16.98 17.75
C THR A 92 -22.59 -16.79 18.19
N GLU A 93 -23.25 -17.91 18.48
CA GLU A 93 -24.62 -17.92 19.00
C GLU A 93 -24.74 -17.19 20.34
N MET A 94 -23.70 -17.24 21.18
CA MET A 94 -23.72 -16.64 22.51
C MET A 94 -23.68 -15.11 22.45
N TYR A 95 -22.82 -14.53 21.60
CA TYR A 95 -22.81 -13.08 21.44
C TYR A 95 -23.98 -12.59 20.58
N ASP A 96 -24.45 -13.36 19.60
CA ASP A 96 -25.68 -13.00 18.86
C ASP A 96 -26.88 -12.93 19.80
N LYS A 97 -27.01 -13.89 20.73
CA LYS A 97 -28.04 -13.86 21.77
C LYS A 97 -27.87 -12.69 22.75
N PHE A 98 -26.63 -12.33 23.11
CA PHE A 98 -26.33 -11.16 23.96
C PHE A 98 -26.73 -9.82 23.32
N PHE A 99 -26.55 -9.68 21.99
CA PHE A 99 -26.99 -8.49 21.26
C PHE A 99 -28.48 -8.51 20.91
N ALA A 100 -29.06 -9.70 20.67
CA ALA A 100 -30.49 -9.89 20.43
C ALA A 100 -31.34 -9.72 21.70
N SER A 101 -30.81 -10.06 22.88
CA SER A 101 -31.43 -9.73 24.17
C SER A 101 -31.25 -8.24 24.45
N ALA A 102 -32.03 -7.40 23.77
CA ALA A 102 -32.06 -5.98 24.06
C ALA A 102 -32.59 -5.77 25.49
N PRO A 103 -31.89 -5.01 26.35
CA PRO A 103 -32.53 -4.47 27.54
C PRO A 103 -33.57 -3.44 27.07
N SER A 104 -34.84 -3.86 27.04
CA SER A 104 -35.98 -3.01 26.65
C SER A 104 -36.32 -1.92 27.67
N GLU A 105 -35.66 -1.88 28.82
CA GLU A 105 -36.05 -1.00 29.94
C GLU A 105 -34.83 -0.36 30.59
N THR A 106 -34.26 0.65 29.94
CA THR A 106 -33.50 1.71 30.64
C THR A 106 -33.51 3.01 29.83
N SER A 107 -34.72 3.45 29.49
CA SER A 107 -35.00 4.81 29.01
C SER A 107 -34.86 5.82 30.15
N ALA A 108 -33.64 6.23 30.49
CA ALA A 108 -33.41 7.41 31.33
C ALA A 108 -31.99 8.01 31.25
N ILE A 109 -30.97 7.28 30.75
CA ILE A 109 -29.60 7.79 30.62
C ILE A 109 -29.24 7.92 29.14
N VAL A 110 -29.97 8.76 28.41
CA VAL A 110 -29.75 9.02 26.96
C VAL A 110 -29.41 10.50 26.69
N VAL A 111 -29.39 11.35 27.72
CA VAL A 111 -29.18 12.80 27.52
C VAL A 111 -27.69 13.18 27.41
N GLU A 112 -26.75 12.38 27.94
CA GLU A 112 -25.31 12.73 27.90
C GLU A 112 -24.60 12.26 26.61
N THR A 113 -25.05 11.17 25.98
CA THR A 113 -24.39 10.60 24.78
C THR A 113 -24.63 11.44 23.52
N ILE A 114 -25.69 12.26 23.51
CA ILE A 114 -25.98 13.19 22.40
C ILE A 114 -24.95 14.33 22.35
N ARG A 115 -24.29 14.67 23.47
CA ARG A 115 -23.20 15.67 23.48
C ARG A 115 -21.85 15.14 23.01
N VAL A 116 -21.64 13.82 23.00
CA VAL A 116 -20.37 13.22 22.53
C VAL A 116 -20.30 13.14 21.01
N ALA A 117 -21.44 13.00 20.33
CA ALA A 117 -21.51 12.96 18.86
C ALA A 117 -20.91 14.22 18.21
N ASP A 118 -21.12 15.40 18.81
CA ASP A 118 -20.66 16.68 18.26
C ASP A 118 -19.13 16.82 18.23
N VAL A 119 -18.41 16.18 19.17
CA VAL A 119 -16.95 16.25 19.21
C VAL A 119 -16.33 15.44 18.07
N HIS A 120 -16.92 14.29 17.75
CA HIS A 120 -16.40 13.40 16.71
C HIS A 120 -16.63 13.96 15.30
N PHE A 121 -17.76 14.62 15.03
CA PHE A 121 -18.04 15.21 13.72
C PHE A 121 -17.23 16.47 13.41
N LYS A 122 -16.70 17.19 14.43
CA LYS A 122 -15.91 18.42 14.23
C LYS A 122 -14.61 18.16 13.45
N LYS A 123 -13.98 17.02 13.66
CA LYS A 123 -12.80 16.55 12.88
C LYS A 123 -13.17 16.36 11.41
N TYR A 124 -14.32 15.75 11.15
CA TYR A 124 -14.79 15.43 9.80
C TYR A 124 -15.29 16.66 9.04
N MET A 125 -15.74 17.69 9.74
CA MET A 125 -16.09 18.97 9.11
C MET A 125 -14.90 19.65 8.44
N LYS A 126 -13.74 19.66 9.10
CA LYS A 126 -12.51 20.19 8.51
C LYS A 126 -12.00 19.32 7.35
N MET A 127 -12.24 18.01 7.40
CA MET A 127 -11.85 17.10 6.33
C MET A 127 -12.80 17.17 5.13
N LYS A 128 -14.09 17.45 5.33
CA LYS A 128 -15.09 17.58 4.27
C LYS A 128 -14.73 18.67 3.26
N SER A 129 -14.02 19.73 3.67
CA SER A 129 -13.56 20.79 2.77
C SER A 129 -12.24 20.49 2.04
N LEU A 130 -11.45 19.52 2.53
CA LEU A 130 -10.10 19.24 2.04
C LEU A 130 -9.98 17.94 1.24
N PHE A 131 -10.88 16.98 1.48
CA PHE A 131 -10.80 15.64 0.89
C PHE A 131 -12.00 15.33 -0.01
N PRO A 132 -11.80 14.56 -1.09
CA PRO A 132 -12.92 13.98 -1.85
C PRO A 132 -13.83 13.12 -0.98
N GLU A 133 -15.11 13.07 -1.31
CA GLU A 133 -16.15 12.37 -0.53
C GLU A 133 -15.80 10.89 -0.26
N CYS A 134 -15.22 10.19 -1.24
CA CYS A 134 -14.81 8.78 -1.08
C CYS A 134 -13.77 8.57 0.04
N VAL A 135 -12.82 9.49 0.17
CA VAL A 135 -11.78 9.44 1.22
C VAL A 135 -12.39 9.72 2.59
N LEU A 136 -13.39 10.62 2.64
CA LEU A 136 -14.09 10.94 3.88
C LEU A 136 -14.95 9.77 4.36
N ARG A 137 -15.70 9.14 3.45
CA ARG A 137 -16.49 7.92 3.73
C ARG A 137 -15.62 6.80 4.30
N GLN A 138 -14.46 6.57 3.70
CA GLN A 138 -13.54 5.54 4.17
C GLN A 138 -12.98 5.86 5.55
N LYS A 139 -12.58 7.12 5.82
CA LYS A 139 -12.10 7.50 7.16
C LYS A 139 -13.18 7.39 8.24
N MET A 140 -14.40 7.83 7.95
CA MET A 140 -15.52 7.69 8.88
C MET A 140 -15.88 6.21 9.10
N SER A 141 -15.84 5.37 8.07
CA SER A 141 -16.05 3.93 8.23
C SER A 141 -14.97 3.27 9.11
N VAL A 142 -13.71 3.67 8.96
CA VAL A 142 -12.59 3.19 9.80
C VAL A 142 -12.74 3.63 11.26
N ASP A 143 -13.22 4.85 11.49
CA ASP A 143 -13.50 5.36 12.85
C ASP A 143 -14.84 4.81 13.42
N GLY A 144 -15.49 3.87 12.71
CA GLY A 144 -16.61 3.08 13.23
C GLY A 144 -18.00 3.67 13.00
N PHE A 145 -18.13 4.70 12.15
CA PHE A 145 -19.44 5.24 11.78
C PHE A 145 -20.19 4.27 10.89
N SER A 146 -21.49 4.11 11.14
CA SER A 146 -22.39 3.34 10.28
C SER A 146 -22.56 4.03 8.92
N SER A 147 -22.84 3.26 7.87
CA SER A 147 -23.04 3.84 6.53
C SER A 147 -24.15 4.90 6.51
N SER A 148 -25.22 4.71 7.29
CA SER A 148 -26.30 5.67 7.46
C SER A 148 -25.89 6.98 8.15
N GLU A 149 -25.02 6.92 9.16
CA GLU A 149 -24.48 8.13 9.81
C GLU A 149 -23.55 8.90 8.88
N ILE A 150 -22.76 8.19 8.09
CA ILE A 150 -21.89 8.78 7.07
C ILE A 150 -22.73 9.49 6.00
N ASP A 151 -23.79 8.85 5.51
CA ASP A 151 -24.70 9.44 4.54
C ASP A 151 -25.45 10.65 5.11
N ALA A 152 -25.97 10.54 6.34
CA ALA A 152 -26.62 11.65 7.02
C ALA A 152 -25.68 12.86 7.20
N PHE A 153 -24.42 12.63 7.59
CA PHE A 153 -23.41 13.68 7.74
C PHE A 153 -23.02 14.34 6.41
N LEU A 154 -22.96 13.56 5.34
CA LEU A 154 -22.62 14.06 4.01
C LEU A 154 -23.76 14.88 3.40
N ILE A 155 -24.99 14.40 3.52
CA ILE A 155 -26.20 15.02 2.96
C ILE A 155 -26.63 16.24 3.79
N ASN A 156 -26.78 16.08 5.11
CA ASN A 156 -27.44 17.06 5.97
C ASN A 156 -26.45 17.90 6.83
N GLY A 157 -25.16 17.54 6.86
CA GLY A 157 -24.26 18.06 7.89
C GLY A 157 -24.47 17.35 9.23
N PRO A 158 -23.91 17.84 10.34
CA PRO A 158 -24.11 17.20 11.64
C PRO A 158 -25.61 17.23 11.96
N PRO A 159 -26.14 16.24 12.70
CA PRO A 159 -27.54 16.21 13.08
C PRO A 159 -27.84 17.38 14.03
N SER A 160 -28.09 18.56 13.46
CA SER A 160 -28.72 19.66 14.17
C SER A 160 -30.18 19.28 14.30
N GLY A 161 -30.58 18.85 15.49
CA GLY A 161 -31.94 18.40 15.76
C GLY A 161 -32.95 19.49 15.44
N SER A 162 -33.58 19.44 14.27
CA SER A 162 -34.96 19.90 14.04
C SER A 162 -35.36 19.68 12.58
N THR A 163 -36.54 19.06 12.43
CA THR A 163 -37.46 19.10 11.28
C THR A 163 -37.04 18.47 9.94
N PRO A 164 -37.96 17.71 9.28
CA PRO A 164 -37.70 17.10 7.99
C PRO A 164 -37.61 18.17 6.89
N PRO A 165 -36.65 18.06 5.94
CA PRO A 165 -36.38 19.13 4.99
C PRO A 165 -37.43 19.16 3.88
N LEU A 166 -38.00 20.34 3.68
CA LEU A 166 -38.71 20.72 2.46
C LEU A 166 -37.75 20.64 1.26
N CYS A 167 -38.19 19.96 0.20
CA CYS A 167 -37.51 19.89 -1.08
C CYS A 167 -37.14 21.30 -1.58
N ARG A 168 -35.84 21.56 -1.73
CA ARG A 168 -35.35 22.82 -2.28
C ARG A 168 -35.65 22.86 -3.80
N PRO A 169 -36.35 23.87 -4.32
CA PRO A 169 -36.71 23.93 -5.73
C PRO A 169 -35.47 24.04 -6.63
N VAL A 170 -35.47 23.28 -7.72
CA VAL A 170 -34.37 23.25 -8.70
C VAL A 170 -34.29 24.62 -9.38
N SER A 171 -33.14 25.29 -9.29
CA SER A 171 -32.96 26.62 -9.91
C SER A 171 -32.99 26.51 -11.44
N ALA A 172 -33.65 27.46 -12.11
CA ALA A 172 -33.81 27.49 -13.57
C ALA A 172 -32.48 27.38 -14.35
N THR A 173 -31.39 27.88 -13.78
CA THR A 173 -30.02 27.77 -14.32
C THR A 173 -29.51 26.32 -14.43
N ARG A 174 -29.94 25.42 -13.56
CA ARG A 174 -29.56 23.99 -13.62
C ARG A 174 -30.26 23.27 -14.76
N LEU A 175 -31.51 23.61 -15.06
CA LEU A 175 -32.29 22.99 -16.14
C LEU A 175 -31.67 23.27 -17.52
N VAL A 176 -31.12 24.46 -17.75
CA VAL A 176 -30.41 24.80 -19.00
C VAL A 176 -29.19 23.89 -19.20
N LYS A 177 -28.46 23.57 -18.13
CA LYS A 177 -27.31 22.66 -18.19
C LYS A 177 -27.75 21.24 -18.57
N TYR A 178 -28.85 20.74 -17.97
CA TYR A 178 -29.35 19.40 -18.30
C TYR A 178 -29.96 19.34 -19.70
N ALA A 179 -30.52 20.43 -20.22
CA ALA A 179 -31.03 20.49 -21.59
C ALA A 179 -29.89 20.31 -22.60
N LYS A 180 -28.75 20.97 -22.36
CA LYS A 180 -27.55 20.78 -23.16
C LYS A 180 -26.99 19.36 -23.05
N MET A 181 -27.04 18.76 -21.85
CA MET A 181 -26.62 17.37 -21.66
C MET A 181 -27.55 16.37 -22.35
N LYS A 182 -28.87 16.60 -22.34
CA LYS A 182 -29.88 15.78 -23.04
C LYS A 182 -29.62 15.74 -24.56
N ALA A 183 -29.08 16.81 -25.13
CA ALA A 183 -28.71 16.86 -26.55
C ALA A 183 -27.43 16.09 -26.91
N MET A 184 -26.58 15.73 -25.93
CA MET A 184 -25.26 15.16 -26.18
C MET A 184 -25.00 13.81 -25.50
N LEU A 185 -25.85 13.41 -24.56
CA LEU A 185 -25.66 12.21 -23.73
C LEU A 185 -26.93 11.36 -23.74
N PRO A 186 -26.79 10.02 -23.61
CA PRO A 186 -27.93 9.14 -23.44
C PRO A 186 -28.76 9.54 -22.20
N GLU A 187 -30.08 9.36 -22.27
CA GLU A 187 -31.01 9.73 -21.19
C GLU A 187 -30.57 9.19 -19.83
N ALA A 188 -30.11 7.94 -19.76
CA ALA A 188 -29.64 7.29 -18.53
C ALA A 188 -28.50 8.08 -17.85
N ALA A 189 -27.57 8.65 -18.62
CA ALA A 189 -26.47 9.44 -18.10
C ALA A 189 -26.94 10.80 -17.55
N VAL A 190 -27.94 11.41 -18.19
CA VAL A 190 -28.55 12.66 -17.72
C VAL A 190 -29.35 12.41 -16.43
N ARG A 191 -30.13 11.32 -16.38
CA ARG A 191 -30.84 10.83 -15.18
C ARG A 191 -29.91 10.66 -13.98
N GLN A 192 -28.78 9.96 -14.18
CA GLN A 192 -27.79 9.74 -13.14
C GLN A 192 -27.17 11.06 -12.66
N LYS A 193 -26.86 11.98 -13.59
CA LYS A 193 -26.31 13.28 -13.23
C LYS A 193 -27.29 14.12 -12.42
N MET A 194 -28.56 14.18 -12.82
CA MET A 194 -29.58 14.91 -12.07
C MET A 194 -29.82 14.30 -10.69
N THR A 195 -29.74 12.97 -10.56
CA THR A 195 -29.83 12.27 -9.26
C THR A 195 -28.66 12.63 -8.35
N VAL A 196 -27.43 12.60 -8.87
CA VAL A 196 -26.21 13.00 -8.14
C VAL A 196 -26.27 14.47 -7.70
N ASP A 197 -26.84 15.33 -8.53
CA ASP A 197 -27.00 16.76 -8.22
C ASP A 197 -28.21 17.05 -7.29
N GLY A 198 -28.89 16.00 -6.81
CA GLY A 198 -29.96 16.07 -5.81
C GLY A 198 -31.34 16.45 -6.35
N CYS A 199 -31.61 16.27 -7.65
CA CYS A 199 -32.94 16.47 -8.19
C CYS A 199 -33.87 15.32 -7.76
N SER A 200 -35.12 15.65 -7.42
CA SER A 200 -36.11 14.63 -7.09
C SER A 200 -36.43 13.76 -8.32
N PRO A 201 -36.74 12.47 -8.15
CA PRO A 201 -37.06 11.57 -9.26
C PRO A 201 -38.21 12.12 -10.12
N THR A 202 -39.23 12.72 -9.49
CA THR A 202 -40.36 13.35 -10.19
C THR A 202 -39.93 14.54 -11.05
N SER A 203 -39.00 15.38 -10.59
CA SER A 203 -38.46 16.47 -11.42
C SER A 203 -37.61 15.96 -12.57
N ILE A 204 -36.90 14.84 -12.38
CA ILE A 204 -36.13 14.18 -13.45
C ILE A 204 -37.08 13.63 -14.52
N ASP A 205 -38.12 12.92 -14.11
CA ASP A 205 -39.15 12.38 -15.02
C ASP A 205 -39.85 13.49 -15.80
N THR A 206 -40.26 14.56 -15.12
CA THR A 206 -40.94 15.71 -15.76
C THR A 206 -40.04 16.40 -16.80
N PHE A 207 -38.76 16.57 -16.50
CA PHE A 207 -37.79 17.19 -17.41
C PHE A 207 -37.43 16.30 -18.61
N LEU A 208 -37.39 14.98 -18.42
CA LEU A 208 -37.11 14.05 -19.50
C LEU A 208 -38.35 13.81 -20.38
N ALA A 209 -39.53 13.77 -19.78
CA ALA A 209 -40.82 13.68 -20.47
C ALA A 209 -41.21 14.97 -21.21
N SER A 210 -40.72 16.14 -20.79
CA SER A 210 -40.89 17.37 -21.59
C SER A 210 -40.05 17.25 -22.87
N GLU A 211 -40.68 16.81 -23.95
CA GLU A 211 -40.13 16.92 -25.29
C GLU A 211 -39.97 18.40 -25.66
N PRO A 212 -38.82 18.81 -26.20
CA PRO A 212 -38.71 20.14 -26.77
C PRO A 212 -39.57 20.18 -28.03
N ALA A 213 -40.70 20.89 -27.96
CA ALA A 213 -41.46 21.27 -29.15
C ALA A 213 -40.51 21.98 -30.11
N SER A 214 -40.19 21.28 -31.19
CA SER A 214 -39.23 21.64 -32.23
C SER A 214 -39.63 22.95 -32.89
N SER A 215 -38.82 24.00 -32.72
CA SER A 215 -38.88 25.19 -33.56
C SER A 215 -38.10 24.93 -34.86
N SER A 216 -38.86 24.86 -35.94
CA SER A 216 -38.46 24.69 -37.34
C SER A 216 -37.62 25.86 -37.88
N ALA A 217 -36.58 25.57 -38.67
CA ALA A 217 -36.41 26.00 -40.08
C ALA A 217 -34.93 25.99 -40.58
N GLY A 218 -34.56 24.90 -41.27
CA GLY A 218 -33.66 24.79 -42.46
C GLY A 218 -32.18 25.25 -42.45
N PRO A 219 -31.40 24.98 -43.52
CA PRO A 219 -31.53 23.93 -44.54
C PRO A 219 -30.31 22.97 -44.61
N MET A 220 -30.56 21.84 -45.27
CA MET A 220 -29.67 20.72 -45.55
C MET A 220 -28.47 21.10 -46.43
N THR A 221 -27.25 20.75 -46.00
CA THR A 221 -26.13 20.20 -46.81
C THR A 221 -24.89 20.05 -45.92
N LYS A 222 -24.84 19.05 -45.03
CA LYS A 222 -23.62 18.74 -44.23
C LYS A 222 -23.58 17.32 -43.66
N ALA A 223 -24.14 16.34 -44.38
CA ALA A 223 -24.21 14.96 -43.89
C ALA A 223 -22.91 14.13 -44.07
N LEU A 224 -21.90 14.63 -44.80
CA LEU A 224 -20.64 13.89 -45.03
C LEU A 224 -19.45 14.32 -44.16
N PHE A 225 -19.52 15.49 -43.50
CA PHE A 225 -18.43 15.97 -42.63
C PHE A 225 -18.64 15.69 -41.13
N SER A 226 -19.85 15.29 -40.71
CA SER A 226 -20.14 15.02 -39.29
C SER A 226 -19.62 13.65 -38.83
N ALA A 227 -19.58 12.63 -39.70
CA ALA A 227 -19.06 11.31 -39.38
C ALA A 227 -17.52 11.32 -39.16
N SER A 228 -16.79 12.13 -39.93
CA SER A 228 -15.33 12.29 -39.81
C SER A 228 -14.93 12.89 -38.45
N HIS A 229 -15.66 13.90 -37.98
CA HIS A 229 -15.33 14.55 -36.71
C HIS A 229 -15.64 13.65 -35.50
N ALA A 230 -16.70 12.86 -35.57
CA ALA A 230 -17.03 11.86 -34.56
C ALA A 230 -15.99 10.73 -34.51
N ALA A 231 -15.49 10.27 -35.67
CA ALA A 231 -14.42 9.29 -35.75
C ALA A 231 -13.11 9.83 -35.13
N SER A 232 -12.76 11.08 -35.41
CA SER A 232 -11.57 11.75 -34.84
C SER A 232 -11.64 11.96 -33.33
N GLN A 233 -12.81 12.31 -32.79
CA GLN A 233 -12.98 12.43 -31.33
C GLN A 233 -12.93 11.07 -30.62
N ARG A 234 -13.46 10.01 -31.26
CA ARG A 234 -13.38 8.64 -30.73
C ARG A 234 -11.93 8.14 -30.73
N SER A 235 -11.17 8.32 -31.80
CA SER A 235 -9.77 7.89 -31.84
C SER A 235 -8.91 8.61 -30.79
N ALA A 236 -9.12 9.91 -30.58
CA ALA A 236 -8.42 10.66 -29.51
C ALA A 236 -8.73 10.13 -28.10
N LYS A 237 -9.98 9.73 -27.84
CA LYS A 237 -10.39 9.11 -26.57
C LYS A 237 -9.63 7.80 -26.33
N TYR A 238 -9.58 6.91 -27.31
CA TYR A 238 -8.92 5.61 -27.16
C TYR A 238 -7.40 5.73 -27.13
N ALA A 239 -6.79 6.66 -27.87
CA ALA A 239 -5.36 6.94 -27.78
C ALA A 239 -4.95 7.42 -26.36
N LYS A 240 -5.82 8.19 -25.68
CA LYS A 240 -5.58 8.56 -24.28
C LYS A 240 -5.74 7.37 -23.33
N MET A 241 -6.67 6.47 -23.60
CA MET A 241 -6.85 5.24 -22.81
C MET A 241 -5.68 4.26 -23.01
N GLN A 242 -5.15 4.14 -24.22
CA GLN A 242 -3.99 3.32 -24.55
C GLN A 242 -2.72 3.76 -23.79
N LYS A 243 -2.63 5.03 -23.41
CA LYS A 243 -1.54 5.53 -22.54
C LYS A 243 -1.66 5.10 -21.07
N LEU A 244 -2.85 4.67 -20.62
CA LEU A 244 -3.15 4.40 -19.21
C LEU A 244 -3.60 2.96 -18.94
N LEU A 245 -4.03 2.23 -19.97
CA LEU A 245 -4.63 0.91 -19.86
C LEU A 245 -3.96 -0.06 -20.83
N PRO A 246 -3.85 -1.34 -20.47
CA PRO A 246 -3.35 -2.37 -21.38
C PRO A 246 -4.24 -2.50 -22.61
N GLU A 247 -3.65 -2.87 -23.75
CA GLU A 247 -4.31 -2.98 -25.06
C GLU A 247 -5.62 -3.77 -25.00
N GLY A 248 -5.62 -4.92 -24.32
CA GLY A 248 -6.82 -5.76 -24.17
C GLY A 248 -7.99 -5.02 -23.50
N ALA A 249 -7.73 -4.17 -22.52
CA ALA A 249 -8.77 -3.37 -21.85
C ALA A 249 -9.30 -2.26 -22.77
N VAL A 250 -8.46 -1.68 -23.63
CA VAL A 250 -8.87 -0.68 -24.61
C VAL A 250 -9.72 -1.33 -25.72
N ARG A 251 -9.32 -2.51 -26.23
CA ARG A 251 -10.10 -3.30 -27.19
C ARG A 251 -11.50 -3.64 -26.64
N GLN A 252 -11.57 -4.12 -25.39
CA GLN A 252 -12.84 -4.44 -24.74
C GLN A 252 -13.72 -3.20 -24.57
N ARG A 253 -13.12 -2.02 -24.29
CA ARG A 253 -13.87 -0.77 -24.22
C ARG A 253 -14.36 -0.29 -25.58
N MET A 254 -13.55 -0.41 -26.63
CA MET A 254 -13.97 -0.07 -28.00
C MET A 254 -15.13 -0.96 -28.43
N LEU A 255 -15.07 -2.27 -28.13
CA LEU A 255 -16.16 -3.21 -28.39
C LEU A 255 -17.44 -2.83 -27.63
N ALA A 256 -17.32 -2.48 -26.34
CA ALA A 256 -18.45 -2.04 -25.51
C ALA A 256 -19.05 -0.71 -25.97
N ASP A 257 -18.25 0.19 -26.54
CA ASP A 257 -18.70 1.44 -27.16
C ASP A 257 -19.27 1.21 -28.59
N GLY A 258 -19.37 -0.05 -29.04
CA GLY A 258 -19.96 -0.43 -30.34
C GLY A 258 -19.06 -0.19 -31.54
N VAL A 259 -17.75 -0.11 -31.35
CA VAL A 259 -16.78 -0.01 -32.46
C VAL A 259 -16.63 -1.38 -33.11
N ASP A 260 -16.71 -1.41 -34.44
CA ASP A 260 -16.57 -2.65 -35.20
C ASP A 260 -15.17 -3.27 -35.02
N SER A 261 -15.12 -4.60 -34.97
CA SER A 261 -13.88 -5.37 -34.74
C SER A 261 -12.78 -5.03 -35.76
N ALA A 262 -13.13 -4.86 -37.04
CA ALA A 262 -12.16 -4.46 -38.07
C ALA A 262 -11.62 -3.03 -37.86
N ALA A 263 -12.45 -2.11 -37.35
CA ALA A 263 -12.01 -0.76 -37.01
C ALA A 263 -11.11 -0.73 -35.76
N ILE A 264 -11.32 -1.65 -34.81
CA ILE A 264 -10.43 -1.86 -33.65
C ILE A 264 -9.07 -2.34 -34.16
N ASP A 265 -9.03 -3.35 -35.03
CA ASP A 265 -7.77 -3.86 -35.57
C ASP A 265 -7.03 -2.81 -36.41
N ALA A 266 -7.74 -2.05 -37.24
CA ALA A 266 -7.17 -0.94 -38.00
C ALA A 266 -6.58 0.16 -37.09
N PHE A 267 -7.23 0.47 -35.95
CA PHE A 267 -6.74 1.44 -34.98
C PHE A 267 -5.39 1.03 -34.40
N PHE A 268 -5.23 -0.25 -34.01
CA PHE A 268 -3.97 -0.76 -33.46
C PHE A 268 -2.91 -1.01 -34.55
N ALA A 269 -3.30 -1.39 -35.77
CA ALA A 269 -2.39 -1.57 -36.89
C ALA A 269 -1.79 -0.23 -37.39
N ALA A 270 -2.56 0.86 -37.36
CA ALA A 270 -2.09 2.18 -37.80
C ALA A 270 -1.03 2.80 -36.87
N ASP A 271 -1.10 2.50 -35.57
CA ASP A 271 -0.14 2.98 -34.56
C ASP A 271 1.23 2.27 -34.71
N LEU A 272 1.24 1.03 -35.21
CA LEU A 272 2.44 0.29 -35.57
C LEU A 272 3.14 0.84 -36.83
N GLY A 273 2.39 1.45 -37.75
CA GLY A 273 2.91 1.91 -39.05
C GLY A 273 3.59 3.29 -39.05
N THR A 274 3.27 4.16 -38.08
CA THR A 274 3.76 5.56 -38.09
C THR A 274 4.97 5.80 -37.18
N ASN A 275 5.45 4.79 -36.45
CA ASN A 275 6.58 4.89 -35.53
C ASN A 275 7.79 4.01 -35.92
N LEU A 276 7.98 3.74 -37.21
CA LEU A 276 9.05 2.87 -37.73
C LEU A 276 10.45 3.52 -37.84
N GLN A 277 10.67 4.73 -37.30
CA GLN A 277 12.01 5.33 -37.24
C GLN A 277 12.63 5.38 -35.84
N SER A 278 11.96 4.86 -34.80
CA SER A 278 12.55 4.69 -33.47
C SER A 278 12.55 3.21 -33.09
N LEU A 279 13.56 2.50 -33.59
CA LEU A 279 13.88 1.12 -33.25
C LEU A 279 14.24 1.00 -31.76
N VAL A 280 13.24 0.81 -30.91
CA VAL A 280 13.29 -0.10 -29.76
C VAL A 280 11.88 -0.67 -29.58
N LEU A 281 11.64 -1.84 -30.19
CA LEU A 281 10.48 -2.70 -29.91
C LEU A 281 10.58 -3.22 -28.48
N THR A 282 10.20 -2.38 -27.52
CA THR A 282 9.67 -2.86 -26.25
C THR A 282 8.17 -2.56 -26.29
N PRO A 283 7.28 -3.57 -26.34
CA PRO A 283 5.92 -3.31 -25.93
C PRO A 283 6.01 -2.67 -24.54
N ARG A 284 5.34 -1.53 -24.37
CA ARG A 284 5.34 -0.73 -23.13
C ARG A 284 4.57 -1.48 -22.06
N VAL A 285 5.10 -2.63 -21.65
CA VAL A 285 4.68 -3.39 -20.50
C VAL A 285 5.05 -2.55 -19.28
N ASP A 286 4.07 -2.28 -18.43
CA ASP A 286 4.30 -1.57 -17.18
C ASP A 286 5.47 -2.19 -16.42
N ALA A 287 6.53 -1.42 -16.19
CA ALA A 287 7.69 -1.83 -15.39
C ALA A 287 7.30 -2.39 -14.01
N ASN A 288 6.15 -1.94 -13.49
CA ASN A 288 5.55 -2.43 -12.26
C ASN A 288 5.06 -3.90 -12.36
N ARG A 289 4.55 -4.34 -13.51
CA ARG A 289 4.13 -5.73 -13.72
C ARG A 289 5.34 -6.66 -13.82
N LEU A 290 6.42 -6.21 -14.45
CA LEU A 290 7.66 -6.99 -14.59
C LEU A 290 8.41 -7.15 -13.27
N SER A 291 8.41 -6.12 -12.42
CA SER A 291 9.05 -6.17 -11.10
C SER A 291 8.63 -7.38 -10.27
N LYS A 292 7.37 -7.83 -10.40
CA LYS A 292 6.86 -9.04 -9.75
C LYS A 292 7.52 -10.31 -10.26
N TYR A 293 7.77 -10.43 -11.56
CA TYR A 293 8.43 -11.62 -12.11
C TYR A 293 9.92 -11.62 -11.81
N VAL A 294 10.56 -10.44 -11.74
CA VAL A 294 11.94 -10.32 -11.26
C VAL A 294 12.07 -10.81 -9.82
N THR A 295 11.14 -10.47 -8.93
CA THR A 295 11.16 -11.01 -7.56
C THR A 295 10.84 -12.50 -7.51
N MET A 296 9.94 -12.99 -8.36
CA MET A 296 9.67 -14.44 -8.48
C MET A 296 10.87 -15.22 -9.01
N LEU A 297 11.64 -14.68 -9.97
CA LEU A 297 12.87 -15.28 -10.49
C LEU A 297 13.94 -15.47 -9.40
N LYS A 298 13.88 -14.70 -8.30
CA LYS A 298 14.79 -14.88 -7.15
C LYS A 298 14.46 -16.08 -6.28
N VAL A 299 13.24 -16.59 -6.34
CA VAL A 299 12.73 -17.65 -5.43
C VAL A 299 12.22 -18.89 -6.16
N PHE A 300 11.87 -18.78 -7.43
CA PHE A 300 11.30 -19.86 -8.23
C PHE A 300 12.14 -20.14 -9.48
N PRO A 301 12.17 -21.41 -9.95
CA PRO A 301 12.79 -21.76 -11.22
C PRO A 301 12.19 -20.98 -12.38
N GLU A 302 13.00 -20.71 -13.41
CA GLU A 302 12.59 -19.99 -14.62
C GLU A 302 11.30 -20.56 -15.24
N MET A 303 11.16 -21.88 -15.31
CA MET A 303 9.99 -22.56 -15.85
C MET A 303 8.68 -22.21 -15.12
N VAL A 304 8.74 -22.03 -13.80
CA VAL A 304 7.56 -21.65 -13.00
C VAL A 304 7.17 -20.20 -13.30
N VAL A 305 8.17 -19.32 -13.44
CA VAL A 305 7.95 -17.91 -13.77
C VAL A 305 7.39 -17.77 -15.19
N ARG A 306 7.94 -18.52 -16.15
CA ARG A 306 7.44 -18.62 -17.52
C ARG A 306 5.96 -19.02 -17.55
N GLN A 307 5.59 -20.11 -16.87
CA GLN A 307 4.20 -20.56 -16.80
C GLN A 307 3.28 -19.49 -16.21
N LYS A 308 3.76 -18.79 -15.17
CA LYS A 308 2.99 -17.72 -14.55
C LYS A 308 2.80 -16.51 -15.47
N MET A 309 3.82 -16.14 -16.25
CA MET A 309 3.70 -15.09 -17.26
C MET A 309 2.73 -15.49 -18.38
N VAL A 310 2.72 -16.74 -18.82
CA VAL A 310 1.71 -17.24 -19.79
C VAL A 310 0.30 -17.09 -19.21
N VAL A 311 0.08 -17.52 -17.96
CA VAL A 311 -1.22 -17.40 -17.28
C VAL A 311 -1.66 -15.94 -17.12
N ASP A 312 -0.71 -15.03 -16.90
CA ASP A 312 -0.98 -13.59 -16.76
C ASP A 312 -1.06 -12.86 -18.12
N GLY A 313 -1.07 -13.62 -19.23
CA GLY A 313 -1.38 -13.16 -20.58
C GLY A 313 -0.19 -12.56 -21.34
N PHE A 314 1.05 -12.89 -20.97
CA PHE A 314 2.23 -12.45 -21.70
C PHE A 314 2.47 -13.31 -22.94
N GLU A 315 2.87 -12.67 -24.03
CA GLU A 315 3.19 -13.35 -25.30
C GLU A 315 4.50 -14.14 -25.18
N ALA A 316 4.57 -15.32 -25.80
CA ALA A 316 5.71 -16.23 -25.69
C ALA A 316 7.05 -15.56 -26.08
N GLY A 317 7.09 -14.80 -27.19
CA GLY A 317 8.31 -14.09 -27.62
C GLY A 317 8.77 -13.02 -26.64
N TYR A 318 7.83 -12.35 -25.97
CA TYR A 318 8.14 -11.39 -24.93
C TYR A 318 8.67 -12.06 -23.66
N ILE A 319 8.11 -13.21 -23.29
CA ILE A 319 8.58 -14.00 -22.15
C ILE A 319 10.03 -14.45 -22.39
N GLU A 320 10.33 -14.99 -23.58
CA GLU A 320 11.70 -15.35 -23.96
C GLU A 320 12.67 -14.16 -23.85
N HIS A 321 12.30 -13.02 -24.44
CA HIS A 321 13.14 -11.83 -24.39
C HIS A 321 13.34 -11.32 -22.96
N PHE A 322 12.29 -11.30 -22.14
CA PHE A 322 12.37 -10.90 -20.73
C PHE A 322 13.29 -11.82 -19.94
N LEU A 323 13.12 -13.14 -20.07
CA LEU A 323 13.93 -14.13 -19.37
C LEU A 323 15.39 -14.11 -19.84
N ALA A 324 15.64 -13.97 -21.15
CA ALA A 324 17.00 -13.81 -21.68
C ALA A 324 17.66 -12.51 -21.18
N THR A 325 16.92 -11.40 -21.19
CA THR A 325 17.44 -10.10 -20.71
C THR A 325 17.69 -10.14 -19.21
N THR A 326 16.77 -10.67 -18.41
CA THR A 326 16.94 -10.78 -16.96
C THR A 326 17.99 -11.81 -16.57
N ALA A 327 18.14 -12.91 -17.29
CA ALA A 327 19.26 -13.83 -17.09
C ALA A 327 20.59 -13.10 -17.32
N SER A 328 20.68 -12.27 -18.37
CA SER A 328 21.86 -11.44 -18.63
C SER A 328 22.09 -10.37 -17.55
N THR A 329 21.05 -9.68 -17.08
CA THR A 329 21.19 -8.62 -16.05
C THR A 329 21.39 -9.17 -14.63
N THR A 330 20.86 -10.35 -14.33
CA THR A 330 21.11 -11.03 -13.04
C THR A 330 22.56 -11.48 -12.97
N MET A 331 23.20 -11.76 -14.11
CA MET A 331 24.65 -12.02 -14.17
C MET A 331 25.50 -10.77 -13.95
N ASP A 332 24.99 -9.56 -14.23
CA ASP A 332 25.69 -8.29 -13.95
C ASP A 332 25.38 -7.71 -12.55
N ILE A 333 24.22 -8.01 -11.96
CA ILE A 333 23.90 -7.60 -10.57
C ILE A 333 24.41 -8.64 -9.55
N CYS A 334 24.76 -9.85 -10.00
CA CYS A 334 25.58 -10.79 -9.24
C CYS A 334 27.08 -10.68 -9.58
N VAL A 335 27.59 -9.46 -9.74
CA VAL A 335 28.98 -9.21 -9.32
C VAL A 335 29.12 -9.76 -7.88
N PRO A 336 30.15 -10.56 -7.56
CA PRO A 336 30.26 -11.34 -6.33
C PRO A 336 30.55 -10.46 -5.10
N THR A 337 29.75 -9.44 -4.85
CA THR A 337 29.69 -8.78 -3.56
C THR A 337 28.76 -9.59 -2.67
N VAL A 338 29.38 -10.54 -1.98
CA VAL A 338 28.88 -11.19 -0.74
C VAL A 338 27.83 -12.29 -0.87
N ASN A 339 27.86 -13.11 -1.93
CA ASN A 339 27.30 -14.45 -1.77
C ASN A 339 28.33 -15.32 -1.01
N THR A 340 28.12 -15.47 0.31
CA THR A 340 29.04 -16.15 1.24
C THR A 340 29.44 -17.55 0.79
N ARG A 341 28.63 -18.17 -0.07
CA ARG A 341 28.91 -19.47 -0.69
C ARG A 341 30.19 -19.46 -1.55
N TYR A 342 30.48 -18.36 -2.26
CA TYR A 342 31.67 -18.26 -3.13
C TYR A 342 32.94 -17.84 -2.39
N ALA A 343 32.81 -17.18 -1.23
CA ALA A 343 33.95 -16.69 -0.46
C ALA A 343 34.95 -17.80 -0.06
N ARG A 344 34.45 -19.02 0.15
CA ARG A 344 35.29 -20.19 0.43
C ARG A 344 36.15 -20.58 -0.79
N TYR A 345 35.58 -20.53 -1.99
CA TYR A 345 36.26 -20.93 -3.22
C TYR A 345 37.23 -19.87 -3.71
N VAL A 346 36.99 -18.58 -3.44
CA VAL A 346 37.99 -17.52 -3.70
C VAL A 346 39.29 -17.80 -2.92
N LYS A 347 39.17 -18.16 -1.63
CA LYS A 347 40.34 -18.56 -0.82
C LYS A 347 41.00 -19.84 -1.32
N MET A 348 40.21 -20.82 -1.78
CA MET A 348 40.77 -22.05 -2.34
C MET A 348 41.47 -21.81 -3.69
N ALA A 349 40.94 -20.93 -4.54
CA ALA A 349 41.54 -20.57 -5.82
C ALA A 349 42.91 -19.89 -5.66
N ALA A 350 43.17 -19.26 -4.52
CA ALA A 350 44.50 -18.72 -4.19
C ALA A 350 45.51 -19.80 -3.76
N MET A 351 45.08 -20.99 -3.33
CA MET A 351 45.94 -22.02 -2.74
C MET A 351 46.02 -23.33 -3.54
N PHE A 352 45.06 -23.59 -4.42
CA PHE A 352 44.93 -24.86 -5.14
C PHE A 352 44.78 -24.63 -6.66
N PRO A 353 45.23 -25.60 -7.49
CA PRO A 353 44.97 -25.56 -8.92
C PRO A 353 43.48 -25.45 -9.26
N ILE A 354 43.17 -24.81 -10.38
CA ILE A 354 41.80 -24.45 -10.75
C ILE A 354 40.90 -25.68 -10.96
N GLU A 355 41.48 -26.80 -11.38
CA GLU A 355 40.81 -28.10 -11.52
C GLU A 355 40.33 -28.65 -10.17
N VAL A 356 41.13 -28.47 -9.11
CA VAL A 356 40.77 -28.91 -7.75
C VAL A 356 39.61 -28.08 -7.23
N VAL A 357 39.61 -26.77 -7.49
CA VAL A 357 38.52 -25.88 -7.12
C VAL A 357 37.24 -26.23 -7.90
N ARG A 358 37.35 -26.48 -9.21
CA ARG A 358 36.24 -26.94 -10.07
C ARG A 358 35.62 -28.23 -9.54
N GLN A 359 36.44 -29.23 -9.22
CA GLN A 359 35.96 -30.51 -8.70
C GLN A 359 35.30 -30.34 -7.33
N LYS A 360 35.86 -29.50 -6.46
CA LYS A 360 35.27 -29.21 -5.15
C LYS A 360 33.93 -28.49 -5.26
N MET A 361 33.80 -27.50 -6.14
CA MET A 361 32.52 -26.84 -6.42
C MET A 361 31.49 -27.82 -6.99
N THR A 362 31.91 -28.74 -7.85
CA THR A 362 31.03 -29.80 -8.39
C THR A 362 30.50 -30.69 -7.26
N VAL A 363 31.37 -31.13 -6.34
CA VAL A 363 31.00 -31.94 -5.16
C VAL A 363 30.05 -31.19 -4.21
N ASP A 364 30.23 -29.88 -4.07
CA ASP A 364 29.40 -29.04 -3.21
C ASP A 364 28.09 -28.56 -3.90
N GLY A 365 27.79 -29.13 -5.08
CA GLY A 365 26.52 -28.99 -5.79
C GLY A 365 26.37 -27.73 -6.63
N PHE A 366 27.47 -27.11 -7.05
CA PHE A 366 27.42 -26.01 -8.03
C PHE A 366 27.22 -26.57 -9.43
N THR A 367 26.40 -25.87 -10.21
CA THR A 367 26.17 -26.17 -11.62
C THR A 367 27.40 -25.84 -12.47
N VAL A 368 27.53 -26.49 -13.62
CA VAL A 368 28.63 -26.24 -14.57
C VAL A 368 28.70 -24.75 -14.96
N THR A 369 27.54 -24.09 -15.08
CA THR A 369 27.43 -22.66 -15.41
C THR A 369 27.92 -21.77 -14.26
N GLU A 370 27.54 -22.06 -13.02
CA GLU A 370 28.04 -21.32 -11.84
C GLU A 370 29.55 -21.47 -11.67
N ILE A 371 30.08 -22.66 -11.95
CA ILE A 371 31.51 -22.92 -11.94
C ILE A 371 32.20 -22.12 -13.05
N ALA A 372 31.70 -22.16 -14.29
CA ALA A 372 32.27 -21.41 -15.41
C ALA A 372 32.28 -19.89 -15.12
N TYR A 373 31.18 -19.37 -14.56
CA TYR A 373 31.07 -17.97 -14.15
C TYR A 373 32.07 -17.63 -13.04
N PHE A 374 32.19 -18.45 -12.00
CA PHE A 374 33.17 -18.25 -10.94
C PHE A 374 34.61 -18.26 -11.47
N LEU A 375 34.93 -19.11 -12.44
CA LEU A 375 36.27 -19.15 -13.03
C LEU A 375 36.54 -17.98 -13.98
N ALA A 376 35.51 -17.46 -14.66
CA ALA A 376 35.64 -16.32 -15.57
C ALA A 376 35.71 -14.97 -14.83
N TYR A 377 35.01 -14.83 -13.71
CA TYR A 377 34.83 -13.54 -13.02
C TYR A 377 35.21 -13.54 -11.53
N GLY A 378 35.40 -14.71 -10.93
CA GLY A 378 35.68 -14.88 -9.49
C GLY A 378 37.17 -14.95 -9.13
N THR A 379 38.07 -15.01 -10.12
CA THR A 379 39.48 -14.69 -9.87
C THR A 379 39.59 -13.19 -9.62
N PRO A 380 40.24 -12.74 -8.53
CA PRO A 380 40.38 -11.33 -8.26
C PRO A 380 41.16 -10.69 -9.40
N LEU A 381 40.45 -10.04 -10.32
CA LEU A 381 41.01 -8.99 -11.14
C LEU A 381 41.60 -7.98 -10.15
N GLN A 382 42.91 -7.82 -10.27
CA GLN A 382 43.74 -6.85 -9.57
C GLN A 382 42.96 -5.56 -9.31
N GLU A 383 42.88 -5.17 -8.03
CA GLU A 383 42.08 -4.09 -7.46
C GLU A 383 41.92 -2.86 -8.38
N PHE A 384 40.80 -2.78 -9.11
CA PHE A 384 40.27 -1.49 -9.54
C PHE A 384 39.29 -1.01 -8.47
N HIS A 385 39.82 -0.27 -7.50
CA HIS A 385 39.02 0.58 -6.61
C HIS A 385 38.32 1.63 -7.47
N VAL A 386 37.06 1.39 -7.82
CA VAL A 386 36.19 2.44 -8.35
C VAL A 386 35.74 3.26 -7.14
N PRO A 387 36.11 4.55 -7.02
CA PRO A 387 35.74 5.36 -5.87
C PRO A 387 34.22 5.61 -5.90
N GLU A 388 33.50 4.88 -5.05
CA GLU A 388 32.10 5.15 -4.78
C GLU A 388 32.00 6.56 -4.21
N LYS A 389 31.18 7.43 -4.83
CA LYS A 389 31.01 8.83 -4.40
C LYS A 389 30.64 8.86 -2.92
N ALA A 390 31.58 9.33 -2.10
CA ALA A 390 31.46 9.42 -0.66
C ALA A 390 30.13 10.11 -0.29
N LYS A 391 29.23 9.37 0.35
CA LYS A 391 28.00 9.93 0.92
C LYS A 391 28.43 10.98 1.94
N SER A 392 28.21 12.26 1.63
CA SER A 392 28.59 13.36 2.50
C SER A 392 27.96 13.18 3.88
N VAL A 393 28.79 13.07 4.91
CA VAL A 393 28.32 12.94 6.29
C VAL A 393 27.45 14.16 6.65
N PRO A 394 26.26 13.98 7.25
CA PRO A 394 25.44 15.07 7.74
C PRO A 394 26.23 16.02 8.68
N MET A 395 26.22 17.33 8.41
CA MET A 395 26.96 18.34 9.21
C MET A 395 26.70 18.24 10.73
N LYS A 396 25.49 17.85 11.14
CA LYS A 396 25.14 17.67 12.56
C LYS A 396 25.97 16.58 13.24
N GLN A 397 26.33 15.52 12.52
CA GLN A 397 27.19 14.47 13.06
C GLN A 397 28.65 14.94 13.18
N ARG A 398 29.15 15.74 12.22
CA ARG A 398 30.49 16.35 12.32
C ARG A 398 30.65 17.20 13.59
N ALA A 399 29.69 18.08 13.89
CA ALA A 399 29.74 18.92 15.09
C ALA A 399 29.77 18.11 16.40
N LYS A 400 29.07 16.97 16.45
CA LYS A 400 29.08 16.04 17.60
C LYS A 400 30.49 15.51 17.86
N TYR A 401 31.22 15.04 16.83
CA TYR A 401 32.56 14.49 17.01
C TYR A 401 33.62 15.58 17.29
N VAL A 402 33.44 16.80 16.79
CA VAL A 402 34.29 17.94 17.18
C VAL A 402 34.21 18.19 18.68
N LYS A 403 32.99 18.17 19.24
CA LYS A 403 32.79 18.29 20.70
C LYS A 403 33.34 17.09 21.48
N MET A 404 33.25 15.87 20.94
CA MET A 404 33.84 14.69 21.59
C MET A 404 35.36 14.74 21.60
N ARG A 405 35.98 15.24 20.54
CA ARG A 405 37.44 15.40 20.43
C ARG A 405 38.01 16.35 21.47
N SER A 406 37.26 17.36 21.91
CA SER A 406 37.70 18.24 23.00
C SER A 406 37.63 17.59 24.39
N MET A 407 37.02 16.39 24.52
CA MET A 407 36.81 15.72 25.81
C MET A 407 37.42 14.33 25.90
N LEU A 408 37.75 13.70 24.78
CA LEU A 408 38.21 12.31 24.70
C LEU A 408 39.47 12.18 23.83
N PRO A 409 40.36 11.22 24.11
CA PRO A 409 41.51 10.93 23.26
C PRO A 409 41.08 10.59 21.82
N ASP A 410 41.89 10.98 20.84
CA ASP A 410 41.60 10.76 19.41
C ASP A 410 41.26 9.30 19.09
N GLY A 411 41.92 8.33 19.73
CA GLY A 411 41.61 6.89 19.57
C GLY A 411 40.19 6.51 19.98
N ALA A 412 39.67 7.08 21.08
CA ALA A 412 38.31 6.83 21.55
C ALA A 412 37.25 7.45 20.61
N VAL A 413 37.55 8.64 20.07
CA VAL A 413 36.68 9.29 19.09
C VAL A 413 36.66 8.51 17.77
N ARG A 414 37.81 8.03 17.28
CA ARG A 414 37.91 7.16 16.10
C ARG A 414 37.08 5.88 16.26
N GLN A 415 37.18 5.21 17.41
CA GLN A 415 36.39 4.01 17.69
C GLN A 415 34.88 4.32 17.69
N LYS A 416 34.46 5.45 18.27
CA LYS A 416 33.05 5.85 18.27
C LYS A 416 32.54 6.17 16.87
N MET A 417 33.33 6.83 16.02
CA MET A 417 32.97 7.10 14.62
C MET A 417 32.83 5.81 13.80
N CYS A 418 33.69 4.82 14.05
CA CYS A 418 33.60 3.49 13.45
C CYS A 418 32.30 2.76 13.87
N VAL A 419 31.95 2.79 15.16
CA VAL A 419 30.68 2.24 15.68
C VAL A 419 29.46 2.92 15.07
N ASP A 420 29.55 4.23 14.81
CA ASP A 420 28.48 5.01 14.18
C ASP A 420 28.51 4.92 12.63
N GLY A 421 29.31 4.01 12.05
CA GLY A 421 29.27 3.61 10.64
C GLY A 421 30.14 4.43 9.68
N TRP A 422 31.13 5.16 10.17
CA TRP A 422 32.04 5.94 9.31
C TRP A 422 33.13 5.04 8.70
N THR A 423 33.47 5.29 7.43
CA THR A 423 34.60 4.62 6.78
C THR A 423 35.93 5.12 7.33
N SER A 424 36.98 4.29 7.31
CA SER A 424 38.32 4.67 7.77
C SER A 424 38.82 5.95 7.11
N GLU A 425 38.62 6.08 5.80
CA GLU A 425 38.99 7.27 5.01
C GLU A 425 38.27 8.53 5.50
N THR A 426 36.97 8.45 5.80
CA THR A 426 36.20 9.59 6.30
C THR A 426 36.63 9.99 7.72
N ILE A 427 37.01 8.99 8.52
CA ILE A 427 37.59 9.21 9.85
C ILE A 427 38.94 9.93 9.70
N ASP A 428 39.83 9.46 8.84
CA ASP A 428 41.14 10.09 8.63
C ASP A 428 41.00 11.53 8.11
N ALA A 429 40.14 11.76 7.12
CA ALA A 429 39.84 13.11 6.63
C ALA A 429 39.35 14.04 7.75
N PHE A 430 38.50 13.56 8.65
CA PHE A 430 38.00 14.36 9.78
C PHE A 430 39.13 14.81 10.74
N PHE A 431 40.12 13.96 10.98
CA PHE A 431 41.26 14.29 11.85
C PHE A 431 42.33 15.14 11.16
N VAL A 432 42.44 15.08 9.82
CA VAL A 432 43.34 15.92 9.03
C VAL A 432 42.76 17.34 8.85
N ASP A 433 41.48 17.46 8.56
CA ASP A 433 40.82 18.76 8.25
C ASP A 433 40.60 19.65 9.48
N THR A 434 40.68 19.09 10.68
CA THR A 434 40.42 19.82 11.92
C THR A 434 41.77 20.16 12.58
N PRO A 435 42.33 21.36 12.34
CA PRO A 435 43.60 21.75 12.96
C PRO A 435 43.48 21.64 14.48
N ALA A 436 44.52 21.09 15.11
CA ALA A 436 44.56 20.97 16.56
C ALA A 436 44.30 22.36 17.17
N PRO A 437 43.44 22.48 18.20
CA PRO A 437 43.21 23.75 18.86
C PRO A 437 44.57 24.28 19.31
N HIS A 438 44.96 25.42 18.75
CA HIS A 438 46.21 26.08 19.07
C HIS A 438 46.27 26.26 20.59
N PRO A 439 47.35 25.84 21.27
CA PRO A 439 47.48 26.03 22.70
C PRO A 439 47.69 27.53 22.94
N ASP A 440 46.59 28.28 22.99
CA ASP A 440 46.65 29.68 23.33
C ASP A 440 47.12 29.81 24.76
N HIS A 441 48.34 30.34 24.87
CA HIS A 441 48.91 30.95 26.05
C HIS A 441 47.87 31.77 26.80
N ARG A 442 47.30 31.20 27.87
CA ARG A 442 46.56 31.97 28.86
C ARG A 442 47.16 31.77 30.24
N GLY A 443 48.13 32.63 30.52
CA GLY A 443 48.04 33.55 31.65
C GLY A 443 48.09 32.92 33.03
N SER A 444 49.31 32.83 33.53
CA SER A 444 49.63 32.94 34.95
C SER A 444 48.85 34.07 35.65
N GLY A 445 48.27 33.76 36.79
CA GLY A 445 48.23 34.64 37.96
C GLY A 445 47.27 35.83 37.93
N GLN A 446 46.21 35.75 38.73
CA GLN A 446 46.06 36.60 39.91
C GLN A 446 44.83 36.17 40.72
N ASN A 447 45.11 35.45 41.81
CA ASN A 447 44.23 35.44 42.97
C ASN A 447 44.21 36.86 43.56
N ARG A 448 43.09 37.56 43.47
CA ARG A 448 42.75 38.62 44.42
C ARG A 448 41.29 38.55 44.83
N SER A 449 41.14 38.02 46.04
CA SER A 449 40.03 38.19 46.97
C SER A 449 39.55 39.64 47.06
N LYS A 450 38.24 39.84 46.96
CA LYS A 450 37.38 40.89 47.57
C LYS A 450 35.94 40.37 47.39
N ARG A 451 35.32 39.69 48.36
CA ARG A 451 34.72 40.17 49.62
C ARG A 451 33.69 41.29 49.40
N ALA A 452 32.42 40.86 49.50
CA ALA A 452 31.24 41.52 50.08
C ALA A 452 30.84 42.94 49.64
N ARG A 453 29.68 43.02 48.97
CA ARG A 453 28.55 43.95 49.22
C ARG A 453 27.39 43.51 48.31
N GLU A 454 26.29 42.93 48.82
CA GLU A 454 25.09 43.56 49.39
C GLU A 454 24.31 44.45 48.41
N GLU A 455 22.99 44.20 48.37
CA GLU A 455 21.87 44.96 47.76
C GLU A 455 21.79 44.87 46.22
N GLY A 456 20.68 44.45 45.58
CA GLY A 456 19.27 44.59 45.92
C GLY A 456 18.73 45.78 45.13
N GLU A 457 18.07 45.56 43.98
CA GLU A 457 17.07 46.49 43.46
C GLU A 457 16.26 45.93 42.28
N GLU A 458 14.97 46.14 42.41
CA GLU A 458 13.90 45.98 41.44
C GLU A 458 14.00 47.05 40.33
N GLY A 459 13.40 46.79 39.17
CA GLY A 459 13.19 47.80 38.13
C GLY A 459 12.85 47.16 36.81
N SER A 460 11.58 46.99 36.46
CA SER A 460 10.75 48.03 35.82
C SER A 460 11.35 48.48 34.49
N GLY A 461 10.70 48.10 33.39
CA GLY A 461 11.17 48.38 32.03
C GLY A 461 10.10 48.13 30.99
N TYR A 462 8.97 48.80 31.17
CA TYR A 462 7.95 49.08 30.16
C TYR A 462 8.63 49.71 28.94
N MET A 463 8.56 49.10 27.76
CA MET A 463 8.67 49.85 26.51
C MET A 463 7.67 49.31 25.49
N ASP A 464 6.70 50.19 25.29
CA ASP A 464 5.78 50.36 24.19
C ASP A 464 6.48 50.21 22.82
N GLY A 465 5.77 49.66 21.85
CA GLY A 465 6.34 49.20 20.58
C GLY A 465 5.34 49.18 19.44
N ASP A 466 4.60 50.27 19.35
CA ASP A 466 3.75 50.68 18.24
C ASP A 466 4.41 50.42 16.87
N LYS A 467 3.80 49.56 16.04
CA LYS A 467 4.13 49.45 14.61
C LYS A 467 2.85 49.45 13.76
N ARG A 468 2.29 50.65 13.61
CA ARG A 468 1.51 51.03 12.43
C ARG A 468 2.48 51.38 11.30
N PHE A 469 2.53 50.61 10.22
CA PHE A 469 3.03 51.12 8.94
C PHE A 469 2.28 50.50 7.75
N ARG A 470 1.49 51.39 7.12
CA ARG A 470 1.21 51.56 5.68
C ARG A 470 0.55 50.41 4.90
N ALA A 471 -0.75 50.59 4.70
CA ALA A 471 -1.40 50.23 3.44
C ALA A 471 -1.25 51.42 2.47
N LEU A 472 -0.53 51.21 1.37
CA LEU A 472 -0.63 52.00 0.14
C LEU A 472 -1.23 51.08 -0.91
N GLY A 473 -2.37 51.50 -1.46
CA GLY A 473 -3.02 50.80 -2.56
C GLY A 473 -2.35 51.08 -3.90
N ALA A 474 -2.75 50.31 -4.90
CA ALA A 474 -2.84 50.76 -6.28
C ALA A 474 -3.78 49.84 -7.06
N ALA A 475 -4.71 50.48 -7.74
CA ALA A 475 -5.62 49.93 -8.73
C ALA A 475 -4.95 49.84 -10.12
N LEU A 476 -5.70 49.26 -11.07
CA LEU A 476 -5.47 49.14 -12.53
C LEU A 476 -4.63 47.89 -12.86
N PHE A 477 -5.16 46.85 -13.53
CA PHE A 477 -5.87 46.79 -14.81
C PHE A 477 -6.68 45.49 -14.93
#